data_AF-A0A1G7Q641-F1
#
_entry.id   AF-A0A1G7Q641-F1
#
_cell.length_a   1.000
_cell.length_b   1.000
_cell.length_c   1.000
_cell.angle_alpha   90.00
_cell.angle_beta   90.00
_cell.angle_gamma   90.00
#
_symmetry.space_group_name_H-M   'P 1'
#
loop_
_entity.id
_entity.type
_entity.pdbx_description
1 polymer ?
#
loop_
_entity_poly.entity_id
_entity_poly.type
_entity_poly.pdbx_seq_one_letter_code
_entity_poly.pdbx_strand_id
1 'polypeptide(L)'
;MGYTLLNPSAVGFDVVRRPAAARVASVLLVAATATPALLADLAARHPLVGLPAGPRRAALAESVQMREIRAASFPVLSAGDDGGRPVVQADPGGWDSFALGGAHELGPYVCEQLLGPGALPPVDPDDVRVLAADLLAEAVVGAWTAGATEPADDLYRTVRQAASTAGRPAGLGPNAVRVVALLDGLPTGTRGCGAFLRRTRGTADPVEWATAMQEAAWAAWLSGRERPAVAAQMLAVIALADRGIGAGDLAARVWNLVSGMVAVAVVQDLLPDATVAALAGPAPDW
;
A
#
# COMPACT_ATOMS: atom_id res chain seq x y z
N MET A 1 -4.91 -2.56 14.58
CA MET A 1 -5.79 -3.31 13.66
C MET A 1 -4.97 -3.42 12.40
N GLY A 2 -4.49 -4.61 12.04
CA GLY A 2 -3.38 -4.71 11.09
C GLY A 2 -3.74 -4.55 9.63
N TYR A 3 -2.72 -4.29 8.81
CA TYR A 3 -2.86 -4.25 7.36
C TYR A 3 -3.43 -5.55 6.80
N THR A 4 -4.44 -5.41 5.94
CA THR A 4 -5.13 -6.52 5.30
C THR A 4 -5.46 -6.22 3.85
N LEU A 5 -5.45 -7.26 3.01
CA LEU A 5 -5.96 -7.22 1.64
C LEU A 5 -7.44 -6.82 1.56
N LEU A 6 -8.19 -6.98 2.64
CA LEU A 6 -9.58 -6.50 2.75
C LEU A 6 -9.66 -4.98 2.97
N ASN A 7 -8.55 -4.28 3.16
CA ASN A 7 -8.54 -2.82 3.33
C ASN A 7 -7.24 -2.21 2.76
N PRO A 8 -7.04 -2.27 1.43
CA PRO A 8 -5.85 -1.70 0.79
C PRO A 8 -5.79 -0.17 0.95
N SER A 9 -6.95 0.48 1.13
CA SER A 9 -7.06 1.91 1.40
C SER A 9 -6.45 2.35 2.73
N ALA A 10 -6.47 1.49 3.76
CA ALA A 10 -5.84 1.78 5.04
C ALA A 10 -4.31 1.82 4.94
N VAL A 11 -3.72 0.88 4.18
CA VAL A 11 -2.28 0.90 3.89
C VAL A 11 -1.92 2.20 3.19
N GLY A 12 -2.64 2.57 2.13
CA GLY A 12 -2.38 3.82 1.42
C GLY A 12 -2.58 5.07 2.28
N PHE A 13 -3.58 5.06 3.18
CA PHE A 13 -3.82 6.16 4.13
C PHE A 13 -2.59 6.41 5.01
N ASP A 14 -1.96 5.37 5.54
CA ASP A 14 -0.74 5.55 6.34
C ASP A 14 0.47 5.90 5.49
N VAL A 15 0.65 5.24 4.34
CA VAL A 15 1.81 5.44 3.47
C VAL A 15 1.84 6.87 2.91
N VAL A 16 0.72 7.41 2.44
CA VAL A 16 0.66 8.70 1.73
C VAL A 16 1.11 9.88 2.59
N ARG A 17 1.07 9.73 3.91
CA ARG A 17 1.46 10.77 4.88
C ARG A 17 2.93 10.68 5.30
N ARG A 18 3.67 9.69 4.79
CA ARG A 18 5.09 9.51 5.14
C ARG A 18 6.00 10.36 4.24
N PRO A 19 7.12 10.88 4.78
CA PRO A 19 8.14 11.55 3.97
C PRO A 19 8.67 10.69 2.80
N ALA A 20 8.71 9.37 2.97
CA ALA A 20 9.14 8.40 1.96
C ALA A 20 7.96 7.69 1.26
N ALA A 21 6.77 8.31 1.22
CA ALA A 21 5.53 7.71 0.68
C ALA A 21 5.74 7.03 -0.68
N ALA A 22 6.33 7.74 -1.65
CA ALA A 22 6.56 7.20 -2.99
C ALA A 22 7.46 5.96 -2.98
N ARG A 23 8.47 5.90 -2.10
CA ARG A 23 9.40 4.76 -2.00
C ARG A 23 8.72 3.54 -1.40
N VAL A 24 8.00 3.73 -0.29
CA VAL A 24 7.21 2.67 0.35
C VAL A 24 6.15 2.14 -0.63
N ALA A 25 5.38 3.03 -1.25
CA ALA A 25 4.37 2.67 -2.23
C ALA A 25 4.95 1.96 -3.45
N SER A 26 6.13 2.34 -3.92
CA SER A 26 6.82 1.65 -5.02
C SER A 26 7.17 0.20 -4.66
N VAL A 27 7.68 -0.07 -3.46
CA VAL A 27 7.99 -1.44 -3.02
C VAL A 27 6.72 -2.28 -2.89
N LEU A 28 5.67 -1.72 -2.28
CA LEU A 28 4.37 -2.39 -2.16
C LEU A 28 3.72 -2.64 -3.52
N LEU A 29 3.85 -1.71 -4.47
CA LEU A 29 3.41 -1.88 -5.85
C LEU A 29 4.13 -3.05 -6.51
N VAL A 30 5.45 -3.16 -6.33
CA VAL A 30 6.24 -4.29 -6.84
C VAL A 30 5.75 -5.61 -6.26
N ALA A 31 5.50 -5.69 -4.96
CA ALA A 31 4.94 -6.88 -4.33
C ALA A 31 3.53 -7.21 -4.89
N ALA A 32 2.64 -6.21 -4.97
CA ALA A 32 1.28 -6.37 -5.46
C ALA A 32 1.21 -6.80 -6.93
N THR A 33 2.17 -6.38 -7.75
CA THR A 33 2.25 -6.68 -9.19
C THR A 33 3.27 -7.77 -9.54
N ALA A 34 3.87 -8.41 -8.53
CA ALA A 34 4.90 -9.41 -8.73
C ALA A 34 4.41 -10.56 -9.62
N THR A 35 5.20 -10.86 -10.64
CA THR A 35 5.06 -12.05 -11.50
C THR A 35 6.11 -13.10 -11.10
N PRO A 36 5.96 -14.37 -11.52
CA PRO A 36 6.99 -15.38 -11.26
C PRO A 36 8.39 -14.97 -11.73
N ALA A 37 8.49 -14.30 -12.89
CA ALA A 37 9.76 -13.83 -13.43
C ALA A 37 10.39 -12.72 -12.55
N LEU A 38 9.57 -11.77 -12.07
CA LEU A 38 10.03 -10.72 -11.16
C LEU A 38 10.49 -11.32 -9.82
N LEU A 39 9.75 -12.29 -9.27
CA LEU A 39 10.18 -12.96 -8.04
C LEU A 39 11.49 -13.73 -8.22
N ALA A 40 11.68 -14.39 -9.35
CA ALA A 40 12.93 -15.07 -9.64
C ALA A 40 14.12 -14.08 -9.73
N ASP A 41 13.94 -12.93 -10.37
CA ASP A 41 14.99 -11.89 -10.45
C ASP A 41 15.29 -11.26 -9.06
N LEU A 42 14.25 -10.98 -8.26
CA LEU A 42 14.42 -10.49 -6.89
C LEU A 42 15.15 -11.51 -6.01
N ALA A 43 14.74 -12.79 -6.09
CA ALA A 43 15.38 -13.86 -5.34
C ALA A 43 16.85 -14.03 -5.74
N ALA A 44 17.18 -13.95 -7.04
CA ALA A 44 18.55 -14.05 -7.54
C ALA A 44 19.47 -12.93 -7.06
N ARG A 45 18.91 -11.77 -6.66
CA ARG A 45 19.64 -10.63 -6.09
C ARG A 45 19.79 -10.71 -4.57
N HIS A 46 19.19 -11.70 -3.92
CA HIS A 46 19.26 -11.82 -2.46
C HIS A 46 20.68 -12.12 -1.98
N PRO A 47 21.20 -11.45 -0.93
CA PRO A 47 22.54 -11.72 -0.40
C PRO A 47 22.78 -13.16 0.07
N LEU A 48 21.71 -13.91 0.32
CA LEU A 48 21.73 -15.29 0.80
C LEU A 48 21.68 -16.33 -0.33
N VAL A 49 21.63 -15.90 -1.59
CA VAL A 49 21.76 -16.80 -2.74
C VAL A 49 23.10 -17.53 -2.68
N GLY A 50 23.08 -18.83 -2.98
CA GLY A 50 24.29 -19.68 -2.97
C GLY A 50 24.65 -20.26 -1.59
N LEU A 51 24.04 -19.78 -0.50
CA LEU A 51 24.23 -20.41 0.81
C LEU A 51 23.54 -21.78 0.89
N PRO A 52 24.08 -22.76 1.64
CA PRO A 52 23.37 -24.02 1.91
C PRO A 52 22.07 -23.78 2.69
N ALA A 53 21.10 -24.71 2.58
CA ALA A 53 19.75 -24.53 3.12
C ALA A 53 19.70 -24.26 4.64
N GLY A 54 20.56 -24.91 5.44
CA GLY A 54 20.62 -24.69 6.89
C GLY A 54 21.03 -23.26 7.27
N PRO A 55 22.24 -22.81 6.89
CA PRO A 55 22.69 -21.43 7.09
C PRO A 55 21.75 -20.38 6.49
N ARG A 56 21.16 -20.64 5.31
CA ARG A 56 20.19 -19.73 4.69
C ARG A 56 18.96 -19.53 5.56
N ARG A 57 18.37 -20.61 6.10
CA ARG A 57 17.21 -20.52 7.00
C ARG A 57 17.52 -19.76 8.28
N ALA A 58 18.70 -19.98 8.86
CA ALA A 58 19.13 -19.26 10.06
C ALA A 58 19.27 -17.75 9.80
N ALA A 59 19.92 -17.37 8.69
CA ALA A 59 20.08 -15.97 8.30
C ALA A 59 18.73 -15.28 7.96
N LEU A 60 17.78 -16.01 7.35
CA LEU A 60 16.43 -15.49 7.12
C LEU A 60 15.68 -15.24 8.43
N ALA A 61 15.77 -16.16 9.39
CA ALA A 61 15.17 -15.98 10.72
C ALA A 61 15.78 -14.77 11.45
N GLU A 62 17.10 -14.58 11.35
CA GLU A 62 17.78 -13.40 11.88
C GLU A 62 17.33 -12.11 11.19
N SER A 63 17.16 -12.10 9.86
CA SER A 63 16.65 -10.93 9.13
C SER A 63 15.25 -10.54 9.61
N VAL A 64 14.36 -11.51 9.81
CA VAL A 64 13.02 -11.27 10.35
C VAL A 64 13.10 -10.62 11.74
N GLN A 65 13.91 -11.18 12.64
CA GLN A 65 14.08 -10.63 13.98
C GLN A 65 14.64 -9.19 13.96
N MET A 66 15.64 -8.92 13.13
CA MET A 66 16.23 -7.58 13.00
C MET A 66 15.24 -6.57 12.42
N ARG A 67 14.40 -7.00 11.48
CA ARG A 67 13.31 -6.19 10.93
C ARG A 67 12.29 -5.80 11.98
N GLU A 68 11.88 -6.75 12.82
CA GLU A 68 10.94 -6.52 13.91
C GLU A 68 11.49 -5.51 14.91
N ILE A 69 12.75 -5.65 15.30
CA ILE A 69 13.43 -4.70 16.20
C ILE A 69 13.46 -3.29 15.58
N ARG A 70 13.81 -3.18 14.29
CA ARG A 70 13.81 -1.89 13.56
C ARG A 70 12.40 -1.28 13.50
N ALA A 71 11.40 -2.11 13.24
CA ALA A 71 10.00 -1.70 13.13
C ALA A 71 9.41 -1.26 14.48
N ALA A 72 9.82 -1.90 15.59
CA ALA A 72 9.38 -1.58 16.95
C ALA A 72 9.96 -0.26 17.49
N SER A 73 11.02 0.26 16.88
CA SER A 73 11.64 1.54 17.26
C SER A 73 10.80 2.77 16.89
N PHE A 74 9.66 2.57 16.21
CA PHE A 74 8.72 3.63 15.86
C PHE A 74 7.46 3.52 16.70
N PRO A 75 7.05 4.62 17.37
CA PRO A 75 5.86 4.58 18.21
C PRO A 75 4.63 4.21 17.39
N VAL A 76 4.02 3.10 17.76
CA VAL A 76 2.64 2.75 17.40
C VAL A 76 1.81 3.08 18.64
N LEU A 77 0.70 3.80 18.48
CA LEU A 77 -0.20 4.04 19.60
C LEU A 77 -0.81 2.72 20.06
N SER A 78 -0.57 2.36 21.32
CA SER A 78 -1.35 1.33 22.01
C SER A 78 -2.68 1.93 22.44
N ALA A 79 -3.77 1.18 22.32
CA ALA A 79 -5.05 1.57 22.91
C ALA A 79 -4.88 1.66 24.44
N GLY A 80 -5.10 2.85 25.00
CA GLY A 80 -5.17 3.05 26.45
C GLY A 80 -6.55 2.65 26.97
N ASP A 81 -6.58 2.10 28.19
CA ASP A 81 -7.81 1.85 28.93
C ASP A 81 -8.02 2.99 29.93
N ASP A 82 -9.06 3.81 29.71
CA ASP A 82 -9.53 4.79 30.68
C ASP A 82 -10.81 4.27 31.32
N GLY A 83 -10.65 3.45 32.37
CA GLY A 83 -11.75 2.98 33.20
C GLY A 83 -12.77 2.07 32.49
N GLY A 84 -12.33 1.21 31.55
CA GLY A 84 -13.17 0.25 30.85
C GLY A 84 -13.79 0.77 29.55
N ARG A 85 -13.35 1.92 29.06
CA ARG A 85 -13.67 2.42 27.72
C ARG A 85 -12.37 2.56 26.92
N PRO A 86 -12.27 1.95 25.73
CA PRO A 86 -11.13 2.19 24.85
C PRO A 86 -11.17 3.65 24.41
N VAL A 87 -10.25 4.47 24.94
CA VAL A 87 -10.08 5.87 24.55
C VAL A 87 -8.76 5.95 23.79
N VAL A 88 -8.83 6.36 22.51
CA VAL A 88 -7.64 6.75 21.75
C VAL A 88 -7.17 8.08 22.32
N GLN A 89 -6.17 8.05 23.22
CA GLN A 89 -5.51 9.28 23.65
C GLN A 89 -4.71 9.83 22.47
N ALA A 90 -5.24 10.87 21.84
CA ALA A 90 -4.52 11.66 20.87
C ALA A 90 -3.36 12.36 21.58
N ASP A 91 -2.13 12.05 21.17
CA ASP A 91 -0.95 12.85 21.48
C ASP A 91 -1.24 14.33 21.11
N PRO A 92 -0.86 15.33 21.92
CA PRO A 92 -0.96 16.75 21.56
C PRO A 92 -0.31 17.14 20.21
N GLY A 93 0.41 16.23 19.54
CA GLY A 93 0.88 16.34 18.15
C GLY A 93 -0.18 16.19 17.03
N GLY A 94 -1.45 15.94 17.35
CA GLY A 94 -2.56 16.04 16.40
C GLY A 94 -2.80 14.81 15.51
N TRP A 95 -3.98 14.77 14.88
CA TRP A 95 -4.48 13.71 13.99
C TRP A 95 -3.52 13.32 12.84
N ASP A 96 -2.54 14.17 12.54
CA ASP A 96 -1.51 13.96 11.53
C ASP A 96 -0.58 12.77 11.87
N SER A 97 -0.48 12.36 13.14
CA SER A 97 0.33 11.21 13.59
C SER A 97 -0.44 9.89 13.69
N PHE A 98 -1.77 9.91 13.51
CA PHE A 98 -2.62 8.72 13.66
C PHE A 98 -2.36 7.72 12.54
N ALA A 99 -1.79 6.55 12.82
CA ALA A 99 -1.65 5.47 11.83
C ALA A 99 -2.61 4.32 12.13
N LEU A 100 -3.25 3.77 11.10
CA LEU A 100 -4.14 2.61 11.24
C LEU A 100 -3.34 1.33 11.51
N GLY A 101 -2.15 1.26 10.92
CA GLY A 101 -1.16 0.21 11.13
C GLY A 101 0.26 0.76 11.32
N GLY A 102 1.25 -0.13 11.32
CA GLY A 102 2.64 0.24 11.61
C GLY A 102 3.69 -0.51 10.79
N ALA A 103 4.95 -0.10 10.95
CA ALA A 103 6.10 -0.72 10.27
C ALA A 103 6.16 -2.24 10.50
N HIS A 104 5.79 -2.69 11.70
CA HIS A 104 5.84 -4.08 12.12
C HIS A 104 4.83 -4.96 11.38
N GLU A 105 3.78 -4.37 10.82
CA GLU A 105 2.74 -5.08 10.07
C GLU A 105 3.07 -5.21 8.59
N LEU A 106 3.98 -4.38 8.05
CA LEU A 106 4.33 -4.39 6.62
C LEU A 106 5.08 -5.66 6.20
N GLY A 107 5.96 -6.18 7.06
CA GLY A 107 6.68 -7.43 6.77
C GLY A 107 5.72 -8.61 6.57
N PRO A 108 4.90 -8.95 7.58
CA PRO A 108 3.86 -9.98 7.45
C PRO A 108 2.88 -9.69 6.30
N TYR A 109 2.48 -8.43 6.10
CA TYR A 109 1.60 -8.05 5.00
C TYR A 109 2.18 -8.40 3.61
N VAL A 110 3.47 -8.13 3.39
CA VAL A 110 4.17 -8.50 2.16
C VAL A 110 4.29 -10.02 2.04
N CYS A 111 4.81 -10.68 3.07
CA CYS A 111 5.15 -12.11 3.00
C CYS A 111 3.93 -13.03 2.95
N GLU A 112 2.92 -12.76 3.78
CA GLU A 112 1.80 -13.66 4.02
C GLU A 112 0.59 -13.32 3.16
N GLN A 113 0.37 -12.03 2.88
CA GLN A 113 -0.81 -11.60 2.14
C GLN A 113 -0.51 -11.33 0.67
N LEU A 114 0.43 -10.44 0.36
CA LEU A 114 0.72 -10.10 -1.05
C LEU A 114 1.42 -11.22 -1.81
N LEU A 115 2.31 -11.96 -1.14
CA LEU A 115 3.13 -13.01 -1.75
C LEU A 115 2.85 -14.41 -1.17
N GLY A 116 1.79 -14.54 -0.36
CA GLY A 116 1.43 -15.79 0.29
C GLY A 116 1.10 -16.92 -0.70
N PRO A 117 0.98 -18.18 -0.21
CA PRO A 117 0.80 -19.36 -1.05
C PRO A 117 -0.42 -19.31 -1.98
N GLY A 118 -1.46 -18.56 -1.62
CA GLY A 118 -2.67 -18.38 -2.44
C GLY A 118 -2.59 -17.20 -3.43
N ALA A 119 -1.59 -16.33 -3.32
CA ALA A 119 -1.52 -15.08 -4.07
C ALA A 119 -0.88 -15.23 -5.46
N LEU A 120 -0.14 -16.31 -5.68
CA LEU A 120 0.62 -16.59 -6.90
C LEU A 120 0.48 -18.07 -7.27
N PRO A 121 0.49 -18.42 -8.57
CA PRO A 121 0.63 -19.81 -8.97
C PRO A 121 1.90 -20.39 -8.32
N PRO A 122 1.93 -21.68 -7.98
CA PRO A 122 3.07 -22.30 -7.34
C PRO A 122 4.33 -22.08 -8.19
N VAL A 123 5.15 -21.13 -7.75
CA VAL A 123 6.49 -20.90 -8.30
C VAL A 123 7.37 -21.95 -7.63
N ASP A 124 7.94 -22.83 -8.44
CA ASP A 124 8.82 -23.91 -8.00
C ASP A 124 10.25 -23.36 -8.09
N PRO A 125 10.99 -23.10 -6.98
CA PRO A 125 10.96 -23.68 -5.63
C PRO A 125 10.59 -22.70 -4.48
N ASP A 126 10.21 -23.23 -3.30
CA ASP A 126 9.85 -22.45 -2.09
C ASP A 126 10.88 -21.37 -1.71
N ASP A 127 12.16 -21.60 -1.99
CA ASP A 127 13.23 -20.64 -1.71
C ASP A 127 13.12 -19.34 -2.52
N VAL A 128 12.59 -19.36 -3.75
CA VAL A 128 12.48 -18.15 -4.59
C VAL A 128 11.49 -17.17 -3.97
N ARG A 129 10.30 -17.64 -3.59
CA ARG A 129 9.29 -16.81 -2.95
C ARG A 129 9.78 -16.28 -1.61
N VAL A 130 10.39 -17.14 -0.79
CA VAL A 130 10.90 -16.73 0.54
C VAL A 130 11.96 -15.65 0.42
N LEU A 131 12.96 -15.83 -0.45
CA LEU A 131 14.03 -14.83 -0.65
C LEU A 131 13.48 -13.52 -1.23
N ALA A 132 12.59 -13.58 -2.22
CA ALA A 132 12.01 -12.36 -2.79
C ALA A 132 11.12 -11.61 -1.78
N ALA A 133 10.33 -12.35 -0.98
CA ALA A 133 9.49 -11.76 0.05
C ALA A 133 10.33 -11.13 1.17
N ASP A 134 11.41 -11.77 1.60
CA ASP A 134 12.34 -11.22 2.59
C ASP A 134 12.95 -9.89 2.13
N LEU A 135 13.45 -9.84 0.89
CA LEU A 135 14.02 -8.62 0.29
C LEU A 135 12.99 -7.50 0.19
N LEU A 136 11.76 -7.80 -0.24
CA LEU A 136 10.67 -6.81 -0.32
C LEU A 136 10.23 -6.33 1.07
N ALA A 137 10.18 -7.22 2.05
CA ALA A 137 9.87 -6.88 3.44
C ALA A 137 10.96 -5.98 4.06
N GLU A 138 12.23 -6.28 3.85
CA GLU A 138 13.34 -5.40 4.26
C GLU A 138 13.26 -4.04 3.56
N ALA A 139 13.03 -4.02 2.25
CA ALA A 139 12.97 -2.78 1.48
C ALA A 139 11.80 -1.88 1.92
N VAL A 140 10.62 -2.45 2.19
CA VAL A 140 9.45 -1.66 2.61
C VAL A 140 9.60 -1.16 4.04
N VAL A 141 10.08 -1.98 4.98
CA VAL A 141 10.32 -1.57 6.37
C VAL A 141 11.47 -0.56 6.43
N GLY A 142 12.54 -0.77 5.66
CA GLY A 142 13.63 0.19 5.49
C GLY A 142 13.12 1.54 4.99
N ALA A 143 12.36 1.56 3.89
CA ALA A 143 11.79 2.80 3.36
C ALA A 143 10.81 3.49 4.33
N TRP A 144 10.07 2.72 5.15
CA TRP A 144 9.14 3.24 6.14
C TRP A 144 9.84 3.88 7.34
N THR A 145 10.88 3.21 7.85
CA THR A 145 11.59 3.57 9.09
C THR A 145 12.69 4.60 8.88
N ALA A 146 13.43 4.51 7.78
CA ALA A 146 14.76 5.10 7.76
C ALA A 146 14.80 6.58 7.35
N GLY A 147 13.78 7.11 6.64
CA GLY A 147 14.12 8.19 5.71
C GLY A 147 15.26 7.73 4.77
N ALA A 148 16.01 8.64 4.16
CA ALA A 148 17.11 8.26 3.26
C ALA A 148 18.37 7.81 4.04
N THR A 149 18.41 6.56 4.54
CA THR A 149 19.67 5.92 4.98
C THR A 149 20.26 5.06 3.86
N GLU A 150 21.60 4.99 3.78
CA GLU A 150 22.28 4.25 2.71
C GLU A 150 21.83 2.78 2.56
N PRO A 151 21.67 1.98 3.63
CA PRO A 151 21.23 0.58 3.49
C PRO A 151 19.80 0.43 2.95
N ALA A 152 18.89 1.33 3.34
CA ALA A 152 17.52 1.35 2.81
C ALA A 152 17.49 1.82 1.35
N ASP A 153 18.44 2.68 0.95
CA ASP A 153 18.61 3.16 -0.41
C ASP A 153 19.11 2.07 -1.36
N ASP A 154 20.06 1.24 -0.93
CA ASP A 154 20.55 0.10 -1.71
C ASP A 154 19.45 -0.94 -1.97
N LEU A 155 18.69 -1.32 -0.93
CA LEU A 155 17.59 -2.26 -1.05
C LEU A 155 16.49 -1.73 -1.96
N TYR A 156 16.10 -0.46 -1.79
CA TYR A 156 15.13 0.18 -2.67
C TYR A 156 15.60 0.21 -4.13
N ARG A 157 16.88 0.56 -4.39
CA ARG A 157 17.45 0.54 -5.74
C ARG A 157 17.43 -0.85 -6.36
N THR A 158 17.73 -1.88 -5.57
CA THR A 158 17.68 -3.29 -5.99
C THR A 158 16.27 -3.68 -6.44
N VAL A 159 15.26 -3.40 -5.62
CA VAL A 159 13.85 -3.64 -5.95
C VAL A 159 13.43 -2.89 -7.22
N ARG A 160 13.79 -1.61 -7.32
CA ARG A 160 13.44 -0.77 -8.47
C ARG A 160 14.10 -1.27 -9.77
N GLN A 161 15.36 -1.71 -9.68
CA GLN A 161 16.07 -2.26 -10.83
C GLN A 161 15.40 -3.54 -11.33
N ALA A 162 15.06 -4.47 -10.43
CA ALA A 162 14.35 -5.70 -10.77
C ALA A 162 12.99 -5.42 -11.43
N ALA A 163 12.23 -4.47 -10.90
CA ALA A 163 10.97 -4.05 -11.47
C ALA A 163 11.13 -3.46 -12.88
N SER A 164 12.15 -2.63 -13.11
CA SER A 164 12.42 -2.03 -14.41
C SER A 164 12.76 -3.05 -15.51
N THR A 165 13.46 -4.13 -15.14
CA THR A 165 13.78 -5.22 -16.05
C THR A 165 12.59 -6.11 -16.37
N ALA A 166 11.61 -6.22 -15.47
CA ALA A 166 10.41 -7.01 -15.67
C ALA A 166 9.36 -6.35 -16.59
N GLY A 167 9.50 -5.05 -16.89
CA GLY A 167 8.58 -4.29 -17.74
C GLY A 167 7.49 -3.53 -16.98
N ARG A 168 6.45 -3.05 -17.69
CA ARG A 168 5.34 -2.31 -17.05
C ARG A 168 4.63 -3.20 -16.02
N PRO A 169 4.11 -2.61 -14.91
CA PRO A 169 3.38 -3.38 -13.91
C PRO A 169 2.19 -4.09 -14.56
N ALA A 170 2.30 -5.41 -14.71
CA ALA A 170 1.14 -6.24 -14.99
C ALA A 170 0.30 -6.33 -13.69
N GLY A 171 -1.03 -6.43 -13.79
CA GLY A 171 -1.84 -6.79 -12.63
C GLY A 171 -2.66 -5.69 -11.97
N LEU A 172 -3.10 -4.67 -12.71
CA LEU A 172 -4.22 -3.80 -12.28
C LEU A 172 -5.60 -4.42 -12.55
N GLY A 173 -5.65 -5.67 -12.99
CA GLY A 173 -6.89 -6.41 -13.24
C GLY A 173 -7.67 -5.93 -14.47
N PRO A 174 -8.94 -6.34 -14.61
CA PRO A 174 -9.76 -6.07 -15.80
C PRO A 174 -9.99 -4.58 -16.09
N ASN A 175 -10.00 -3.74 -15.05
CA ASN A 175 -10.28 -2.32 -15.17
C ASN A 175 -9.01 -1.44 -15.18
N ALA A 176 -7.85 -2.01 -15.53
CA ALA A 176 -6.56 -1.31 -15.55
C ALA A 176 -6.60 0.05 -16.28
N VAL A 177 -7.25 0.11 -17.45
CA VAL A 177 -7.37 1.34 -18.25
C VAL A 177 -8.09 2.44 -17.48
N ARG A 178 -9.14 2.10 -16.73
CA ARG A 178 -9.91 3.06 -15.93
C ARG A 178 -9.11 3.59 -14.76
N VAL A 179 -8.38 2.71 -14.07
CA VAL A 179 -7.46 3.11 -12.99
C VAL A 179 -6.40 4.08 -13.51
N VAL A 180 -5.74 3.75 -14.63
CA VAL A 180 -4.71 4.62 -15.22
C VAL A 180 -5.31 5.97 -15.63
N ALA A 181 -6.43 5.98 -16.34
CA ALA A 181 -7.09 7.22 -16.75
C ALA A 181 -7.50 8.11 -15.56
N LEU A 182 -8.00 7.51 -14.47
CA LEU A 182 -8.31 8.21 -13.23
C LEU A 182 -7.04 8.89 -12.65
N LEU A 183 -5.94 8.14 -12.55
CA LEU A 183 -4.70 8.64 -11.96
C LEU A 183 -4.01 9.70 -12.82
N ASP A 184 -4.08 9.59 -14.14
CA ASP A 184 -3.59 10.60 -15.08
C ASP A 184 -4.41 11.90 -14.96
N GLY A 185 -5.72 11.79 -14.74
CA GLY A 185 -6.64 12.91 -14.56
C GLY A 185 -6.55 13.62 -13.20
N LEU A 186 -5.76 13.12 -12.24
CA LEU A 186 -5.62 13.77 -10.93
C LEU A 186 -4.99 15.17 -11.06
N PRO A 187 -5.54 16.18 -10.36
CA PRO A 187 -5.09 17.57 -10.46
C PRO A 187 -3.65 17.73 -9.98
N THR A 188 -2.90 18.62 -10.62
CA THR A 188 -1.53 18.96 -10.21
C THR A 188 -1.50 20.22 -9.35
N GLY A 189 -0.57 20.27 -8.40
CA GLY A 189 -0.31 21.43 -7.54
C GLY A 189 -1.44 21.76 -6.55
N THR A 190 -1.09 22.57 -5.53
CA THR A 190 -1.97 22.90 -4.41
C THR A 190 -3.27 23.59 -4.86
N ARG A 191 -3.22 24.46 -5.88
CA ARG A 191 -4.43 25.14 -6.41
C ARG A 191 -5.38 24.17 -7.11
N GLY A 192 -4.85 23.26 -7.93
CA GLY A 192 -5.63 22.22 -8.60
C GLY A 192 -6.30 21.30 -7.59
N CYS A 193 -5.56 20.88 -6.56
CA CYS A 193 -6.08 20.07 -5.45
C CYS A 193 -7.14 20.82 -4.64
N GLY A 194 -6.93 22.09 -4.34
CA GLY A 194 -7.93 22.92 -3.65
C GLY A 194 -9.22 23.09 -4.47
N ALA A 195 -9.12 23.23 -5.79
CA ALA A 195 -10.29 23.29 -6.67
C ALA A 195 -10.99 21.94 -6.78
N PHE A 196 -10.24 20.84 -6.87
CA PHE A 196 -10.75 19.48 -6.84
C PHE A 196 -11.50 19.18 -5.54
N LEU A 197 -10.87 19.42 -4.39
CA LEU A 197 -11.49 19.29 -3.07
C LEU A 197 -12.76 20.15 -2.93
N ARG A 198 -12.78 21.37 -3.47
CA ARG A 198 -13.98 22.23 -3.44
C ARG A 198 -15.10 21.70 -4.32
N ARG A 199 -14.79 21.13 -5.50
CA ARG A 199 -15.78 20.49 -6.37
C ARG A 199 -16.37 19.24 -5.74
N THR A 200 -15.57 18.52 -4.96
CA THR A 200 -16.00 17.33 -4.23
C THR A 200 -16.49 17.63 -2.81
N ARG A 201 -16.57 18.92 -2.40
CA ARG A 201 -17.30 19.31 -1.19
C ARG A 201 -18.79 19.09 -1.47
N GLY A 202 -19.31 17.92 -1.11
CA GLY A 202 -20.76 17.75 -1.08
C GLY A 202 -21.39 16.39 -0.78
N THR A 203 -20.78 15.22 -0.96
CA THR A 203 -21.64 14.15 -1.54
C THR A 203 -21.78 12.79 -0.84
N ALA A 204 -21.14 12.50 0.29
CA ALA A 204 -21.44 11.26 1.01
C ALA A 204 -21.37 11.47 2.52
N ASP A 205 -22.40 11.01 3.23
CA ASP A 205 -22.33 10.80 4.67
C ASP A 205 -21.09 9.93 4.98
N PRO A 206 -20.25 10.26 5.98
CA PRO A 206 -19.12 9.41 6.37
C PRO A 206 -19.49 7.93 6.57
N VAL A 207 -20.71 7.66 7.05
CA VAL A 207 -21.25 6.31 7.21
C VAL A 207 -21.53 5.66 5.84
N GLU A 208 -22.15 6.38 4.92
CA GLU A 208 -22.42 5.90 3.56
C GLU A 208 -21.11 5.61 2.81
N TRP A 209 -20.13 6.50 2.92
CA TRP A 209 -18.81 6.31 2.32
C TRP A 209 -18.10 5.08 2.91
N ALA A 210 -18.13 4.91 4.23
CA ALA A 210 -17.50 3.77 4.89
C ALA A 210 -18.16 2.44 4.48
N THR A 211 -19.49 2.42 4.41
CA THR A 211 -20.26 1.26 3.91
C THR A 211 -19.89 0.96 2.45
N ALA A 212 -19.85 1.97 1.59
CA ALA A 212 -19.51 1.79 0.19
C ALA A 212 -18.07 1.32 -0.02
N MET A 213 -17.12 1.83 0.77
CA MET A 213 -15.73 1.35 0.78
C MET A 213 -15.65 -0.12 1.18
N GLN A 214 -16.42 -0.52 2.19
CA GLN A 214 -16.48 -1.91 2.64
C GLN A 214 -17.05 -2.81 1.53
N GLU A 215 -18.11 -2.39 0.84
CA GLU A 215 -18.65 -3.11 -0.31
C GLU A 215 -17.64 -3.26 -1.45
N ALA A 216 -16.90 -2.19 -1.78
CA ALA A 216 -15.82 -2.22 -2.77
C ALA A 216 -14.70 -3.20 -2.38
N ALA A 217 -14.33 -3.22 -1.09
CA ALA A 217 -13.35 -4.18 -0.59
C ALA A 217 -13.84 -5.64 -0.68
N TRP A 218 -15.10 -5.91 -0.33
CA TRP A 218 -15.70 -7.24 -0.51
C TRP A 218 -15.77 -7.65 -1.96
N ALA A 219 -16.16 -6.74 -2.87
CA ALA A 219 -16.19 -7.01 -4.29
C ALA A 219 -14.79 -7.33 -4.84
N ALA A 220 -13.76 -6.62 -4.39
CA ALA A 220 -12.38 -6.90 -4.78
C ALA A 220 -11.95 -8.30 -4.31
N TRP A 221 -12.20 -8.63 -3.04
CA TRP A 221 -11.82 -9.92 -2.47
C TRP A 221 -12.58 -11.10 -3.11
N LEU A 222 -13.90 -11.01 -3.23
CA LEU A 222 -14.73 -12.08 -3.82
C LEU A 222 -14.41 -12.33 -5.30
N SER A 223 -13.84 -11.35 -6.00
CA SER A 223 -13.49 -11.44 -7.41
C SER A 223 -12.00 -11.74 -7.67
N GLY A 224 -11.19 -11.97 -6.62
CA GLY A 224 -9.74 -12.21 -6.76
C GLY A 224 -8.95 -10.98 -7.23
N ARG A 225 -9.46 -9.77 -6.94
CA ARG A 225 -8.89 -8.47 -7.35
C ARG A 225 -8.20 -7.74 -6.20
N GLU A 226 -7.91 -8.41 -5.10
CA GLU A 226 -7.26 -7.81 -3.93
C GLU A 226 -5.86 -7.26 -4.25
N ARG A 227 -5.03 -8.00 -5.00
CA ARG A 227 -3.71 -7.51 -5.45
C ARG A 227 -3.82 -6.32 -6.41
N PRO A 228 -4.68 -6.36 -7.46
CA PRO A 228 -5.02 -5.18 -8.24
C PRO A 228 -5.46 -3.97 -7.42
N ALA A 229 -6.28 -4.17 -6.39
CA ALA A 229 -6.75 -3.10 -5.52
C ALA A 229 -5.59 -2.47 -4.74
N VAL A 230 -4.68 -3.27 -4.18
CA VAL A 230 -3.46 -2.78 -3.52
C VAL A 230 -2.59 -2.00 -4.51
N ALA A 231 -2.33 -2.58 -5.69
CA ALA A 231 -1.51 -1.95 -6.72
C ALA A 231 -2.08 -0.59 -7.15
N ALA A 232 -3.40 -0.50 -7.35
CA ALA A 232 -4.08 0.73 -7.70
C ALA A 232 -3.97 1.79 -6.59
N GLN A 233 -4.13 1.41 -5.32
CA GLN A 233 -3.94 2.32 -4.19
C GLN A 233 -2.49 2.81 -4.10
N MET A 234 -1.50 1.95 -4.31
CA MET A 234 -0.08 2.35 -4.29
C MET A 234 0.28 3.29 -5.45
N LEU A 235 -0.28 3.06 -6.64
CA LEU A 235 -0.14 3.99 -7.76
C LEU A 235 -0.78 5.36 -7.43
N ALA A 236 -1.90 5.37 -6.71
CA ALA A 236 -2.50 6.62 -6.24
C ALA A 236 -1.58 7.36 -5.25
N VAL A 237 -0.96 6.65 -4.31
CA VAL A 237 0.03 7.23 -3.39
C VAL A 237 1.20 7.86 -4.15
N ILE A 238 1.78 7.14 -5.13
CA ILE A 238 2.88 7.64 -5.96
C ILE A 238 2.42 8.88 -6.75
N ALA A 239 1.26 8.79 -7.40
CA ALA A 239 0.69 9.87 -8.19
C ALA A 239 0.44 11.15 -7.37
N LEU A 240 0.02 11.01 -6.10
CA LEU A 240 -0.19 12.15 -5.18
C LEU A 240 1.14 12.71 -4.66
N ALA A 241 2.13 11.85 -4.38
CA ALA A 241 3.46 12.26 -3.95
C ALA A 241 4.17 13.10 -5.04
N ASP A 242 4.06 12.67 -6.31
CA ASP A 242 4.68 13.37 -7.46
C ASP A 242 4.02 14.73 -7.76
N ARG A 243 2.79 14.96 -7.26
CA ARG A 243 2.01 16.19 -7.51
C ARG A 243 2.25 17.30 -6.49
N GLY A 244 3.15 17.08 -5.52
CA GLY A 244 3.56 18.08 -4.53
C GLY A 244 2.45 18.46 -3.55
N ILE A 245 1.55 17.53 -3.24
CA ILE A 245 0.47 17.73 -2.26
C ILE A 245 1.06 17.57 -0.86
N GLY A 246 0.80 18.52 0.03
CA GLY A 246 1.31 18.46 1.40
C GLY A 246 0.67 17.35 2.22
N ALA A 247 1.41 16.79 3.19
CA ALA A 247 0.93 15.69 4.04
C ALA A 247 -0.38 16.01 4.77
N GLY A 248 -0.58 17.26 5.21
CA GLY A 248 -1.83 17.69 5.86
C GLY A 248 -3.06 17.67 4.92
N ASP A 249 -2.89 18.07 3.65
CA ASP A 249 -3.96 18.00 2.65
C ASP A 249 -4.30 16.53 2.31
N LEU A 250 -3.28 15.68 2.26
CA LEU A 250 -3.40 14.24 2.06
C LEU A 250 -4.12 13.57 3.24
N ALA A 251 -3.78 13.93 4.47
CA ALA A 251 -4.35 13.41 5.71
C ALA A 251 -5.81 13.81 5.95
N ALA A 252 -6.21 15.00 5.51
CA ALA A 252 -7.55 15.51 5.78
C ALA A 252 -8.65 14.81 4.95
N ARG A 253 -8.64 14.98 3.62
CA ARG A 253 -9.76 14.54 2.75
C ARG A 253 -9.35 14.08 1.35
N VAL A 254 -8.19 14.49 0.86
CA VAL A 254 -7.74 14.12 -0.50
C VAL A 254 -7.62 12.61 -0.61
N TRP A 255 -7.00 11.96 0.39
CA TRP A 255 -6.83 10.51 0.35
C TRP A 255 -8.16 9.77 0.32
N ASN A 256 -9.11 10.06 1.22
CA ASN A 256 -10.38 9.32 1.27
C ASN A 256 -11.15 9.41 -0.06
N LEU A 257 -11.15 10.60 -0.67
CA LEU A 257 -11.75 10.79 -1.98
C LEU A 257 -11.04 9.97 -3.07
N VAL A 258 -9.73 10.15 -3.22
CA VAL A 258 -8.95 9.47 -4.27
C VAL A 258 -8.99 7.96 -4.07
N SER A 259 -8.85 7.49 -2.83
CA SER A 259 -8.94 6.09 -2.46
C SER A 259 -10.30 5.49 -2.80
N GLY A 260 -11.40 6.23 -2.58
CA GLY A 260 -12.75 5.81 -2.99
C GLY A 260 -12.89 5.69 -4.50
N MET A 261 -12.45 6.71 -5.24
CA MET A 261 -12.45 6.70 -6.71
C MET A 261 -11.63 5.54 -7.27
N VAL A 262 -10.47 5.26 -6.66
CA VAL A 262 -9.60 4.14 -7.04
C VAL A 262 -10.26 2.80 -6.74
N ALA A 263 -10.89 2.65 -5.56
CA ALA A 263 -11.62 1.43 -5.20
C ALA A 263 -12.72 1.14 -6.23
N VAL A 264 -13.53 2.16 -6.57
CA VAL A 264 -14.53 2.05 -7.65
C VAL A 264 -13.85 1.68 -8.96
N ALA A 265 -12.81 2.38 -9.39
CA ALA A 265 -12.16 2.12 -10.67
C ALA A 265 -11.69 0.66 -10.81
N VAL A 266 -11.34 -0.01 -9.71
CA VAL A 266 -10.93 -1.43 -9.72
C VAL A 266 -12.11 -2.38 -9.86
N VAL A 267 -13.27 -2.10 -9.23
CA VAL A 267 -14.39 -3.05 -9.11
C VAL A 267 -15.76 -2.53 -9.56
N GLN A 268 -15.80 -1.42 -10.29
CA GLN A 268 -17.06 -0.76 -10.68
C GLN A 268 -18.04 -1.69 -11.40
N ASP A 269 -17.55 -2.64 -12.19
CA ASP A 269 -18.35 -3.65 -12.89
C ASP A 269 -19.09 -4.63 -11.96
N LEU A 270 -18.75 -4.61 -10.68
CA LEU A 270 -19.32 -5.47 -9.63
C LEU A 270 -20.14 -4.68 -8.60
N LEU A 271 -20.18 -3.35 -8.69
CA LEU A 271 -20.81 -2.49 -7.69
C LEU A 271 -22.16 -1.96 -8.17
N PRO A 272 -23.16 -1.84 -7.26
CA PRO A 272 -24.36 -1.07 -7.52
C PRO A 272 -24.05 0.41 -7.82
N ASP A 273 -24.88 1.04 -8.65
CA ASP A 273 -24.72 2.47 -9.02
C ASP A 273 -24.68 3.40 -7.79
N ALA A 274 -25.44 3.08 -6.74
CA ALA A 274 -25.44 3.86 -5.49
C ALA A 274 -24.07 3.82 -4.79
N THR A 275 -23.44 2.65 -4.73
CA THR A 275 -22.09 2.46 -4.15
C THR A 275 -21.05 3.20 -4.98
N VAL A 276 -21.17 3.13 -6.31
CA VAL A 276 -20.32 3.89 -7.24
C VAL A 276 -20.45 5.39 -7.00
N ALA A 277 -21.68 5.91 -6.90
CA ALA A 277 -21.93 7.33 -6.67
C ALA A 277 -21.37 7.82 -5.31
N ALA A 278 -21.50 7.00 -4.26
CA ALA A 278 -20.97 7.33 -2.92
C ALA A 278 -19.44 7.47 -2.90
N LEU A 279 -18.72 6.69 -3.72
CA LEU A 279 -17.25 6.65 -3.73
C LEU A 279 -16.60 7.49 -4.83
N ALA A 280 -17.24 7.64 -5.99
CA ALA A 280 -16.69 8.42 -7.11
C ALA A 280 -16.73 9.94 -6.85
N GLY A 281 -17.49 10.39 -5.85
CA GLY A 281 -17.82 11.79 -5.65
C GLY A 281 -18.72 12.32 -6.79
N PRO A 282 -19.05 13.62 -6.81
CA PRO A 282 -19.69 14.19 -7.99
C PRO A 282 -18.74 13.98 -9.18
N ALA A 283 -19.29 13.51 -10.30
CA ALA A 283 -18.51 13.26 -11.50
C ALA A 283 -17.64 14.49 -11.82
N PRO A 284 -16.34 14.31 -12.06
CA PRO A 284 -15.52 15.44 -12.45
C PRO A 284 -16.00 15.92 -13.83
N ASP A 285 -16.47 17.16 -13.91
CA ASP A 285 -16.63 17.86 -15.17
C ASP A 285 -15.24 18.05 -15.78
N TRP A 286 -14.83 17.15 -16.68
CA TRP A 286 -13.74 17.36 -17.63
C TRP A 286 -14.16 16.89 -19.01
#